data_AF-A0A9X3WYQ4-F1
#
_entry.id   AF-A0A9X3WYQ4-F1
#
_cell.length_a   1.000
_cell.length_b   1.000
_cell.length_c   1.000
_cell.angle_alpha   90.00
_cell.angle_beta   90.00
_cell.angle_gamma   90.00
#
_symmetry.space_group_name_H-M   'P 1'
#
loop_
_entity.id
_entity.type
_entity.pdbx_description
1 polymer ?
#
loop_
_entity_poly.entity_id
_entity_poly.type
_entity_poly.pdbx_seq_one_letter_code
_entity_poly.pdbx_strand_id
1 'polypeptide(L)'
;METGKHSPKNNIVPFSNNGESEVVSLPNIVVSTNESRRRIEELQTFVEDVMVKGVDYGLVDGFSKPTLLKPGAEKLCDVFGFSKVAEVINRIEQWETGIFAYEVKMTLIRKDNGLVESEGLGSCNSKESSF
;
A
#
# COMPACT_ATOMS: atom_id res chain seq x y z
N MET A 1 61.43 -0.74 -46.33
CA MET A 1 60.65 -1.51 -45.36
C MET A 1 59.51 -0.63 -44.89
N GLU A 2 58.31 -0.95 -45.34
CA GLU A 2 57.08 -0.17 -45.15
C GLU A 2 56.61 -0.22 -43.69
N THR A 3 56.23 0.94 -43.14
CA THR A 3 55.48 1.01 -41.87
C THR A 3 54.08 1.53 -42.17
N GLY A 4 53.11 0.63 -42.09
CA GLY A 4 51.71 0.88 -42.40
C GLY A 4 51.08 1.89 -41.43
N LYS A 5 50.47 2.95 -41.99
CA LYS A 5 49.61 3.89 -41.26
C LYS A 5 48.35 3.17 -40.79
N HIS A 6 48.17 3.05 -39.47
CA HIS A 6 46.89 2.68 -38.87
C HIS A 6 45.93 3.87 -38.95
N SER A 7 44.84 3.70 -39.71
CA SER A 7 43.73 4.66 -39.78
C SER A 7 42.79 4.44 -38.58
N PRO A 8 42.40 5.47 -37.81
CA PRO A 8 41.46 5.29 -36.72
C PRO A 8 40.06 5.05 -37.30
N LYS A 9 39.53 3.84 -37.13
CA LYS A 9 38.12 3.54 -37.41
C LYS A 9 37.26 4.32 -36.42
N ASN A 10 36.59 5.36 -36.93
CA ASN A 10 35.68 6.20 -36.16
C ASN A 10 34.37 5.43 -35.90
N ASN A 11 34.35 4.60 -34.85
CA ASN A 11 33.23 3.71 -34.49
C ASN A 11 32.12 4.42 -33.67
N ILE A 12 31.87 5.69 -33.93
CA ILE A 12 30.78 6.42 -33.26
C ILE A 12 29.56 6.35 -34.18
N VAL A 13 28.59 5.53 -33.80
CA VAL A 13 27.26 5.56 -34.42
C VAL A 13 26.50 6.72 -33.77
N PRO A 14 26.17 7.80 -34.51
CA PRO A 14 25.30 8.82 -33.96
C PRO A 14 23.90 8.22 -33.77
N PHE A 15 23.36 8.32 -32.56
CA PHE A 15 21.94 8.04 -32.33
C PHE A 15 21.13 9.09 -33.10
N SER A 16 20.60 8.73 -34.27
CA SER A 16 19.58 9.52 -34.96
C SER A 16 18.31 9.48 -34.10
N ASN A 17 18.07 10.57 -33.38
CA ASN A 17 16.86 10.74 -32.58
C ASN A 17 15.70 11.13 -33.51
N ASN A 18 15.26 10.19 -34.36
CA ASN A 18 14.11 10.33 -35.24
C ASN A 18 12.97 9.41 -34.78
N GLY A 19 12.53 9.61 -33.55
CA GLY A 19 11.27 9.09 -33.03
C GLY A 19 10.75 10.11 -32.03
N GLU A 20 9.53 10.61 -32.29
CA GLU A 20 8.75 11.34 -31.29
C GLU A 20 8.74 10.50 -30.02
N SER A 21 9.58 10.90 -29.06
CA SER A 21 9.58 10.27 -27.75
C SER A 21 8.31 10.73 -27.09
N GLU A 22 7.28 9.88 -27.08
CA GLU A 22 6.18 10.01 -26.14
C GLU A 22 6.81 10.11 -24.76
N VAL A 23 6.89 11.33 -24.24
CA VAL A 23 7.40 11.59 -22.90
C VAL A 23 6.38 10.96 -21.98
N VAL A 24 6.68 9.75 -21.49
CA VAL A 24 5.91 9.08 -20.44
C VAL A 24 5.96 10.02 -19.23
N SER A 25 4.94 10.85 -19.09
CA SER A 25 4.84 11.83 -18.02
C SER A 25 4.70 11.07 -16.71
N LEU A 26 5.67 11.23 -15.83
CA LEU A 26 5.58 10.72 -14.47
C LEU A 26 4.36 11.33 -13.78
N PRO A 27 3.76 10.62 -12.80
CA PRO A 27 2.69 11.18 -11.99
C PRO A 27 3.18 12.45 -11.30
N ASN A 28 2.41 13.53 -11.45
CA ASN A 28 2.67 14.80 -10.79
C ASN A 28 2.18 14.75 -9.34
N ILE A 29 2.77 15.57 -8.48
CA ILE A 29 2.21 15.84 -7.15
C ILE A 29 0.84 16.48 -7.33
N VAL A 30 -0.21 15.74 -6.97
CA VAL A 30 -1.62 16.17 -7.17
C VAL A 30 -2.12 17.06 -6.01
N VAL A 31 -1.47 17.00 -4.84
CA VAL A 31 -1.88 17.70 -3.61
C VAL A 31 -0.77 18.62 -3.12
N SER A 32 -1.11 19.86 -2.78
CA SER A 32 -0.12 20.84 -2.30
C SER A 32 0.49 20.43 -0.95
N THR A 33 1.75 20.81 -0.70
CA THR A 33 2.43 20.52 0.58
C THR A 33 1.66 21.05 1.80
N ASN A 34 1.02 22.21 1.67
CA ASN A 34 0.25 22.82 2.76
C ASN A 34 -1.02 22.04 3.06
N GLU A 35 -1.71 21.55 2.03
CA GLU A 35 -2.90 20.72 2.20
C GLU A 35 -2.53 19.36 2.81
N SER A 36 -1.45 18.72 2.33
CA SER A 36 -0.94 17.48 2.91
C SER A 36 -0.62 17.62 4.40
N ARG A 37 0.05 18.72 4.79
CA ARG A 37 0.35 19.02 6.20
C ARG A 37 -0.93 19.11 7.04
N ARG A 38 -1.90 19.90 6.58
CA ARG A 38 -3.18 20.09 7.26
C ARG A 38 -3.90 18.75 7.49
N ARG A 39 -3.98 17.89 6.47
CA ARG A 39 -4.64 16.56 6.60
C ARG A 39 -3.94 15.68 7.64
N ILE A 40 -2.62 15.74 7.72
CA ILE A 40 -1.83 14.99 8.72
C ILE A 40 -2.09 15.53 10.13
N GLU A 41 -2.12 16.86 10.30
CA GLU A 41 -2.42 17.51 11.58
C GLU A 41 -3.83 17.17 12.08
N GLU A 42 -4.82 17.18 11.19
CA GLU A 42 -6.21 16.77 11.49
C GLU A 42 -6.27 15.30 11.95
N LEU A 43 -5.52 14.41 11.28
CA LEU A 43 -5.43 13.00 11.69
C LEU A 43 -4.73 12.83 13.04
N GLN A 44 -3.63 13.55 13.29
CA GLN A 44 -2.92 13.48 14.57
C GLN A 44 -3.82 13.95 15.72
N THR A 45 -4.52 15.06 15.53
CA THR A 45 -5.50 15.59 16.51
C THR A 45 -6.59 14.55 16.78
N PHE A 46 -7.12 13.90 15.73
CA PHE A 46 -8.12 12.85 15.89
C PHE A 46 -7.61 11.66 16.72
N VAL A 47 -6.37 11.22 16.46
CA VAL A 47 -5.75 10.13 17.24
C VAL A 47 -5.61 10.53 18.70
N GLU A 48 -5.16 11.75 18.99
CA GLU A 48 -4.96 12.25 20.36
C GLU A 48 -6.27 12.41 21.13
N ASP A 49 -7.31 12.95 20.48
CA ASP A 49 -8.56 13.32 21.14
C ASP A 49 -9.60 12.19 21.22
N VAL A 50 -9.58 11.26 20.26
CA VAL A 50 -10.67 10.28 20.07
C VAL A 50 -10.22 8.82 20.23
N MET A 51 -8.95 8.52 19.97
CA MET A 51 -8.44 7.16 20.12
C MET A 51 -7.95 6.88 21.53
N VAL A 52 -8.28 5.68 22.02
CA VAL A 52 -7.92 5.20 23.34
C VAL A 52 -6.82 4.14 23.20
N LYS A 53 -5.65 4.44 23.79
CA LYS A 53 -4.55 3.48 23.88
C LYS A 53 -4.97 2.22 24.64
N GLY A 54 -4.66 1.05 24.08
CA GLY A 54 -5.06 -0.27 24.57
C GLY A 54 -6.40 -0.77 24.02
N VAL A 55 -7.20 0.09 23.38
CA VAL A 55 -8.49 -0.28 22.77
C VAL A 55 -8.46 -0.08 21.26
N ASP A 56 -8.13 1.14 20.82
CA ASP A 56 -8.13 1.52 19.41
C ASP A 56 -6.76 1.29 18.76
N TYR A 57 -5.70 1.50 19.52
CA TYR A 57 -4.31 1.24 19.13
C TYR A 57 -3.51 0.82 20.36
N GLY A 58 -2.45 0.05 20.21
CA GLY A 58 -1.71 -0.45 21.37
C GLY A 58 -0.41 -1.12 20.98
N LEU A 59 0.29 -1.67 21.98
CA LEU A 59 1.43 -2.54 21.73
C LEU A 59 0.92 -3.98 21.67
N VAL A 60 1.42 -4.73 20.68
CA VAL A 60 1.22 -6.17 20.56
C VAL A 60 2.55 -6.84 20.87
N ASP A 61 2.51 -7.97 21.59
CA ASP A 61 3.72 -8.69 21.96
C ASP A 61 4.56 -9.03 20.73
N GLY A 62 5.87 -8.83 20.84
CA GLY A 62 6.81 -8.99 19.73
C GLY A 62 6.99 -7.75 18.83
N PHE A 63 6.24 -6.65 19.05
CA PHE A 63 6.37 -5.42 18.27
C PHE A 63 6.72 -4.20 19.13
N SER A 64 7.68 -3.40 18.66
CA SER A 64 8.10 -2.16 19.33
C SER A 64 7.27 -0.94 18.96
N LYS A 65 6.59 -0.98 17.81
CA LYS A 65 5.74 0.12 17.32
C LYS A 65 4.30 -0.13 17.70
N PRO A 66 3.53 0.92 18.06
CA PRO A 66 2.10 0.79 18.24
C PRO A 66 1.42 0.25 16.98
N THR A 67 0.49 -0.68 17.17
CA THR A 67 -0.34 -1.30 16.15
C THR A 67 -1.74 -0.73 16.23
N LEU A 68 -2.33 -0.45 15.06
CA LEU A 68 -3.74 -0.10 14.95
C LEU A 68 -4.58 -1.37 15.22
N LEU A 69 -5.49 -1.31 16.18
CA LEU A 69 -6.38 -2.40 16.50
C LEU A 69 -7.71 -2.24 15.76
N LYS A 70 -8.49 -3.32 15.68
CA LYS A 70 -9.78 -3.32 14.97
C LYS A 70 -10.70 -2.15 15.39
N PRO A 71 -10.92 -1.86 16.68
CA PRO A 71 -11.77 -0.73 17.07
C PRO A 71 -11.29 0.62 16.51
N GLY A 72 -9.97 0.84 16.48
CA GLY A 72 -9.39 2.06 15.91
C GLY A 72 -9.54 2.14 14.40
N ALA A 73 -9.34 1.02 13.70
CA ALA A 73 -9.57 0.95 12.26
C ALA A 73 -11.05 1.23 11.90
N GLU A 74 -11.99 0.75 12.71
CA GLU A 74 -13.42 1.01 12.52
C GLU A 74 -13.76 2.49 12.73
N LYS A 75 -13.23 3.13 13.79
CA LYS A 75 -13.37 4.57 14.02
C LYS A 75 -12.82 5.41 12.86
N LEU A 76 -11.64 5.06 12.34
CA LEU A 76 -11.06 5.75 11.18
C LEU A 76 -11.95 5.61 9.95
N CYS A 77 -12.48 4.42 9.68
CA CYS A 77 -13.42 4.23 8.57
C CYS A 77 -14.66 5.12 8.74
N ASP A 78 -15.19 5.26 9.95
CA ASP A 78 -16.37 6.10 10.17
C ASP A 78 -16.08 7.58 9.97
N VAL A 79 -14.95 8.07 10.50
CA VAL A 79 -14.56 9.49 10.37
C VAL A 79 -14.21 9.87 8.93
N PHE A 80 -13.53 9.00 8.19
CA PHE A 80 -13.24 9.25 6.78
C PHE A 80 -14.42 8.95 5.84
N GLY A 81 -15.55 8.48 6.36
CA GLY A 81 -16.73 8.19 5.55
C GLY A 81 -16.54 6.97 4.64
N PHE A 82 -15.81 5.96 5.08
CA PHE A 82 -15.63 4.70 4.37
C PHE A 82 -16.61 3.63 4.84
N SER A 83 -17.20 2.93 3.87
CA SER A 83 -17.79 1.60 4.04
C SER A 83 -16.71 0.54 3.81
N LYS A 84 -16.87 -0.62 4.43
CA LYS A 84 -15.87 -1.70 4.41
C LYS A 84 -16.56 -3.01 4.05
N VAL A 85 -16.02 -3.71 3.06
CA VAL A 85 -16.51 -5.01 2.60
C VAL A 85 -15.39 -6.03 2.78
N ALA A 86 -15.72 -7.17 3.41
CA ALA A 86 -14.82 -8.29 3.59
C ALA A 86 -15.26 -9.45 2.69
N GLU A 87 -14.34 -9.97 1.89
CA GLU A 87 -14.58 -11.09 0.98
C GLU A 87 -13.53 -12.17 1.22
N VAL A 88 -13.96 -13.40 1.47
CA VAL A 88 -13.04 -14.56 1.49
C VAL A 88 -12.76 -14.96 0.05
N ILE A 89 -11.56 -14.65 -0.44
CA ILE A 89 -11.17 -14.90 -1.83
C ILE A 89 -10.49 -16.27 -2.02
N ASN A 90 -9.93 -16.83 -0.94
CA ASN A 90 -9.39 -18.18 -0.93
C ASN A 90 -9.71 -18.89 0.39
N ARG A 91 -10.01 -20.19 0.31
CA ARG A 91 -10.43 -21.03 1.43
C ARG A 91 -9.90 -22.45 1.22
N ILE A 92 -9.09 -22.92 2.17
CA ILE A 92 -8.63 -24.30 2.25
C ILE A 92 -9.10 -24.84 3.59
N GLU A 93 -9.90 -25.91 3.56
CA GLU A 93 -10.41 -26.58 4.76
C GLU A 93 -10.24 -28.09 4.60
N GLN A 94 -9.22 -28.63 5.25
CA GLN A 94 -8.97 -30.08 5.30
C GLN A 94 -9.30 -30.56 6.70
N TRP A 95 -10.49 -31.11 6.85
CA TRP A 95 -11.03 -31.54 8.13
C TRP A 95 -10.27 -32.75 8.70
N GLU A 96 -9.74 -33.60 7.83
CA GLU A 96 -8.99 -34.80 8.20
C GLU A 96 -7.62 -34.46 8.78
N THR A 97 -6.95 -33.44 8.24
CA THR A 97 -5.60 -33.02 8.64
C THR A 97 -5.59 -31.83 9.59
N GLY A 98 -6.76 -31.20 9.80
CA GLY A 98 -6.93 -30.00 10.63
C GLY A 98 -6.26 -28.75 10.03
N ILE A 99 -6.10 -28.69 8.71
CA ILE A 99 -5.49 -27.55 8.02
C ILE A 99 -6.60 -26.62 7.54
N PHE A 100 -6.60 -25.40 8.06
CA PHE A 100 -7.51 -24.34 7.67
C PHE A 100 -6.68 -23.13 7.26
N ALA A 101 -6.88 -22.63 6.05
CA ALA A 101 -6.22 -21.41 5.56
C ALA A 101 -7.24 -20.54 4.84
N TYR A 102 -7.20 -19.24 5.16
CA TYR A 102 -8.11 -18.25 4.57
C TYR A 102 -7.31 -17.08 4.05
N GLU A 103 -7.73 -16.57 2.90
CA GLU A 103 -7.30 -15.29 2.36
C GLU A 103 -8.53 -14.40 2.22
N VAL A 104 -8.46 -13.23 2.83
CA VAL A 104 -9.55 -12.27 2.92
C VAL A 104 -9.11 -10.98 2.24
N LYS A 105 -9.94 -10.49 1.33
CA LYS A 105 -9.83 -9.16 0.75
C LYS A 105 -10.75 -8.20 1.51
N MET A 106 -10.19 -7.09 1.93
CA MET A 106 -10.90 -5.94 2.46
C MET A 106 -10.95 -4.84 1.41
N THR A 107 -12.14 -4.35 1.09
CA THR A 107 -12.34 -3.23 0.17
C THR A 107 -12.93 -2.05 0.95
N LEU A 108 -12.29 -0.88 0.85
CA LEU A 108 -12.79 0.39 1.38
C LEU A 108 -13.47 1.19 0.28
N ILE A 109 -14.72 1.55 0.53
CA ILE A 109 -15.60 2.23 -0.43
C ILE A 109 -16.02 3.55 0.17
N ARG A 110 -15.87 4.65 -0.56
CA ARG A 110 -16.34 5.97 -0.11
C ARG A 110 -17.86 6.02 -0.07
N LYS A 111 -18.45 6.41 1.06
CA LYS A 111 -19.90 6.37 1.28
C LYS A 111 -20.68 7.39 0.44
N ASP A 112 -20.06 8.51 0.09
CA ASP A 112 -20.69 9.61 -0.66
C ASP A 112 -20.90 9.32 -2.14
N ASN A 113 -19.98 8.58 -2.78
CA ASN A 113 -20.00 8.35 -4.24
C ASN A 113 -19.83 6.89 -4.65
N GLY A 114 -19.60 5.97 -3.70
CA GLY A 114 -19.46 4.54 -3.96
C GLY A 114 -18.16 4.13 -4.64
N LEU A 115 -17.16 5.02 -4.77
CA LEU A 115 -15.87 4.66 -5.36
C LEU A 115 -15.04 3.80 -4.40
N VAL A 116 -14.34 2.82 -4.96
CA VAL A 116 -13.34 2.04 -4.23
C VAL A 116 -12.09 2.91 -4.05
N GLU A 117 -11.74 3.18 -2.81
CA GLU A 117 -10.59 4.01 -2.44
C GLU A 117 -9.36 3.15 -2.15
N SER A 118 -9.56 1.93 -1.63
CA SER A 118 -8.44 1.02 -1.31
C SER A 118 -8.89 -0.42 -1.19
N GLU A 119 -7.95 -1.34 -1.42
CA GLU A 119 -8.09 -2.77 -1.15
C GLU A 119 -6.88 -3.28 -0.37
N GLY A 120 -7.10 -4.27 0.48
CA GLY A 120 -6.04 -4.95 1.24
C GLY A 120 -6.31 -6.44 1.33
N LEU A 121 -5.25 -7.25 1.22
CA LEU A 121 -5.30 -8.70 1.38
C LEU A 121 -4.67 -9.10 2.71
N GLY A 122 -5.31 -10.03 3.40
CA GLY A 122 -4.78 -10.68 4.60
C GLY A 122 -5.01 -12.18 4.53
N SER A 123 -4.01 -12.97 4.92
CA SER A 123 -4.13 -14.41 5.02
C SER A 123 -3.66 -14.92 6.37
N CYS A 124 -4.25 -16.03 6.82
CA CYS A 124 -3.84 -16.72 8.03
C CYS A 124 -4.21 -18.21 7.93
N ASN A 125 -3.45 -19.08 8.58
CA ASN A 125 -3.72 -20.50 8.65
C ASN A 125 -3.51 -21.13 10.03
N SER A 126 -4.15 -22.28 10.26
CA SER A 126 -4.16 -23.01 11.54
C SER A 126 -2.81 -23.59 11.98
N LYS A 127 -1.78 -23.58 11.12
CA LYS A 127 -0.42 -24.06 11.42
C LYS A 127 0.57 -22.91 11.67
N GLU A 128 0.15 -21.66 11.55
CA GLU A 128 0.97 -20.51 11.94
C GLU A 128 1.19 -20.50 13.46
N SER A 129 2.36 -20.02 13.88
CA SER A 129 2.62 -19.78 15.30
C SER A 129 1.66 -18.72 15.81
N SER A 130 0.93 -19.03 16.88
CA SER A 130 0.12 -18.02 17.58
C SER A 130 1.02 -16.94 18.18
N PHE A 131 0.54 -15.70 18.13
CA PHE A 131 1.14 -14.54 18.78
C PHE A 131 0.69 -14.44 20.23
#